data_AF-A0A0X3XPW1-F1
#
_entry.id   AF-A0A0X3XPW1-F1
#
_cell.length_a   1.000
_cell.length_b   1.000
_cell.length_c   1.000
_cell.angle_alpha   90.00
_cell.angle_beta   90.00
_cell.angle_gamma   90.00
#
_symmetry.space_group_name_H-M   'P 1'
#
loop_
_entity.id
_entity.type
_entity.pdbx_description
1 polymer ?
#
loop_
_entity_poly.entity_id
_entity_poly.type
_entity_poly.pdbx_seq_one_letter_code
_entity_poly.pdbx_strand_id
1 'polypeptide(L)'
;MLRHALIPVHGYGIVVATVARMLDPDGRGAARVMAVGETIPYGVQPVLVADTTVYSATSLEEMLRHWGPRPRPWLVLVADAPARPVAQARYLVRALEGRLAGTARVPYLPVLRAVAGPEEALQHKDVQAAAAKLRRALERK
;
A
#
# COMPACT_ATOMS: atom_id res chain seq x y z
N MET A 1 -14.53 -1.33 -12.72
CA MET A 1 -15.21 -0.86 -11.49
C MET A 1 -14.17 -0.75 -10.39
N LEU A 2 -14.20 0.36 -9.63
CA LEU A 2 -13.25 0.61 -8.56
C LEU A 2 -13.41 -0.40 -7.42
N ARG A 3 -12.30 -1.05 -7.05
CA ARG A 3 -12.25 -2.05 -5.96
C ARG A 3 -11.37 -1.57 -4.81
N HIS A 4 -10.29 -0.85 -5.11
CA HIS A 4 -9.30 -0.42 -4.13
C HIS A 4 -9.12 1.10 -4.13
N ALA A 5 -9.31 1.73 -2.96
CA ALA A 5 -9.00 3.13 -2.72
C ALA A 5 -7.66 3.22 -1.99
N LEU A 6 -6.60 3.60 -2.71
CA LEU A 6 -5.25 3.69 -2.17
C LEU A 6 -5.05 5.03 -1.49
N ILE A 7 -4.63 4.99 -0.24
CA ILE A 7 -4.40 6.16 0.59
C ILE A 7 -2.93 6.12 1.04
N PRO A 8 -2.08 7.02 0.52
CA PRO A 8 -0.71 7.13 0.98
C PRO A 8 -0.68 7.56 2.44
N VAL A 9 0.07 6.83 3.28
CA VAL A 9 0.24 7.22 4.69
C VAL A 9 1.15 8.45 4.80
N HIS A 10 2.21 8.52 3.99
CA HIS A 10 3.14 9.65 3.95
C HIS A 10 3.53 10.00 2.50
N GLY A 11 2.73 10.87 1.87
CA GLY A 11 3.05 11.46 0.56
C GLY A 11 2.85 10.53 -0.65
N TYR A 12 2.84 11.12 -1.84
CA TYR A 12 2.70 10.41 -3.11
C TYR A 12 4.05 10.33 -3.83
N GLY A 13 4.37 9.17 -4.39
CA GLY A 13 5.60 8.94 -5.15
C GLY A 13 5.54 7.65 -5.97
N ILE A 14 6.66 7.31 -6.61
CA ILE A 14 6.76 6.17 -7.55
C ILE A 14 6.30 4.84 -6.93
N VAL A 15 6.56 4.64 -5.64
CA VAL A 15 6.13 3.44 -4.90
C VAL A 15 4.61 3.33 -4.87
N VAL A 16 3.91 4.38 -4.46
CA VAL A 16 2.44 4.39 -4.38
C VAL A 16 1.81 4.27 -5.77
N ALA A 17 2.36 4.98 -6.75
CA ALA A 17 1.95 4.89 -8.15
C ALA A 17 2.10 3.46 -8.69
N THR A 18 3.20 2.80 -8.35
CA THR A 18 3.47 1.41 -8.74
C THR A 18 2.51 0.46 -8.05
N VAL A 19 2.24 0.60 -6.74
CA VAL A 19 1.25 -0.23 -6.03
C VAL A 19 -0.15 -0.06 -6.63
N ALA A 20 -0.54 1.15 -7.04
CA ALA A 20 -1.79 1.38 -7.75
C ALA A 20 -1.85 0.57 -9.05
N ARG A 21 -0.78 0.62 -9.86
CA ARG A 21 -0.66 -0.16 -11.09
C ARG A 21 -0.56 -1.67 -10.86
N MET A 22 0.04 -2.12 -9.76
CA MET A 22 0.05 -3.54 -9.38
C MET A 22 -1.37 -4.07 -9.12
N LEU A 23 -2.25 -3.22 -8.58
CA LEU A 23 -3.65 -3.56 -8.29
C LEU A 23 -4.60 -3.29 -9.46
N ASP A 24 -4.17 -2.51 -10.45
CA ASP A 24 -4.90 -2.24 -11.71
C ASP A 24 -3.95 -2.31 -12.93
N PRO A 25 -3.47 -3.52 -13.29
CA PRO A 25 -2.48 -3.67 -14.34
C PRO A 25 -3.02 -3.27 -15.72
N ASP A 26 -4.32 -3.46 -15.96
CA ASP A 26 -4.99 -3.12 -17.21
C ASP A 26 -5.45 -1.66 -17.27
N GLY A 27 -5.29 -0.89 -16.20
CA GLY A 27 -5.75 0.50 -16.12
C GLY A 27 -7.27 0.67 -16.25
N ARG A 28 -8.05 -0.33 -15.85
CA ARG A 28 -9.53 -0.34 -15.98
C ARG A 28 -10.23 0.36 -14.81
N GLY A 29 -9.48 1.07 -13.98
CA GLY A 29 -9.95 1.78 -12.81
C GLY A 29 -10.26 0.85 -11.64
N ALA A 30 -9.59 -0.30 -11.52
CA ALA A 30 -9.77 -1.22 -10.39
C ALA A 30 -9.13 -0.69 -9.09
N ALA A 31 -8.12 0.17 -9.22
CA ALA A 31 -7.41 0.79 -8.11
C ALA A 31 -7.18 2.27 -8.42
N ARG A 32 -7.39 3.14 -7.42
CA ARG A 32 -7.19 4.58 -7.58
C ARG A 32 -6.54 5.15 -6.33
N VAL A 33 -5.56 6.04 -6.53
CA VAL A 33 -4.99 6.83 -5.45
C VAL A 33 -5.95 7.95 -5.10
N MET A 34 -6.32 8.01 -3.83
CA MET A 34 -7.24 8.99 -3.28
C MET A 34 -6.50 10.31 -3.01
N ALA A 35 -7.15 11.44 -3.30
CA ALA A 35 -6.66 12.72 -2.84
C ALA A 35 -6.81 12.86 -1.32
N VAL A 36 -6.03 13.73 -0.71
CA VAL A 36 -6.11 14.01 0.73
C VAL A 36 -7.51 14.53 1.07
N GLY A 37 -8.16 13.91 2.05
CA GLY A 37 -9.51 14.27 2.49
C GLY A 37 -10.64 13.79 1.57
N GLU A 38 -10.32 13.12 0.46
CA GLU A 38 -11.34 12.57 -0.44
C GLU A 38 -12.12 11.43 0.23
N THR A 39 -13.44 11.45 0.06
CA THR A 39 -14.32 10.41 0.61
C THR A 39 -14.11 9.08 -0.13
N ILE A 40 -13.93 7.99 0.63
CA ILE A 40 -13.87 6.64 0.07
C ILE A 40 -15.25 6.26 -0.47
N PRO A 41 -15.38 5.91 -1.75
CA PRO A 41 -16.67 5.51 -2.32
C PRO A 41 -17.24 4.27 -1.63
N TYR A 42 -18.57 4.19 -1.60
CA TYR A 42 -19.26 3.06 -0.98
C TYR A 42 -18.89 1.73 -1.67
N GLY A 43 -18.66 0.69 -0.87
CA GLY A 43 -18.29 -0.64 -1.37
C GLY A 43 -16.83 -0.77 -1.87
N VAL A 44 -16.01 0.28 -1.78
CA VAL A 44 -14.60 0.24 -2.15
C VAL A 44 -13.73 -0.09 -0.94
N GLN A 45 -12.80 -1.02 -1.09
CA GLN A 45 -11.88 -1.42 -0.03
C GLN A 45 -10.78 -0.35 0.14
N PRO A 46 -10.66 0.30 1.32
CA PRO A 46 -9.52 1.18 1.59
C PRO A 46 -8.22 0.38 1.74
N VAL A 47 -7.15 0.90 1.14
CA VAL A 47 -5.80 0.33 1.15
C VAL A 47 -4.82 1.43 1.56
N LEU A 48 -4.29 1.35 2.77
CA LEU A 48 -3.21 2.22 3.22
C LEU A 48 -1.88 1.73 2.64
N VAL A 49 -1.09 2.64 2.07
CA VAL A 49 0.24 2.33 1.54
C VAL A 49 1.29 3.08 2.36
N ALA A 50 2.21 2.33 2.96
CA ALA A 50 3.24 2.86 3.84
C ALA A 50 4.58 2.16 3.62
N ASP A 51 5.66 2.88 3.90
CA ASP A 51 7.01 2.32 3.90
C ASP A 51 7.29 1.62 5.22
N THR A 52 8.31 0.78 5.27
CA THR A 52 8.69 0.05 6.50
C THR A 52 9.56 0.87 7.48
N THR A 53 9.28 2.16 7.61
CA THR A 53 10.00 3.06 8.52
C THR A 53 9.26 3.26 9.85
N VAL A 54 9.97 3.72 10.90
CA VAL A 54 9.32 4.10 12.17
C VAL A 54 8.38 5.29 11.95
N TYR A 55 8.81 6.27 11.15
CA TYR A 55 8.01 7.44 10.81
C TYR A 55 6.66 7.04 10.21
N SER A 56 6.69 6.19 9.17
CA SER A 56 5.46 5.71 8.53
C SER A 56 4.58 4.89 9.48
N ALA A 57 5.17 4.13 10.41
CA ALA A 57 4.41 3.40 11.42
C ALA A 57 3.70 4.34 12.43
N THR A 58 4.36 5.43 12.83
CA THR A 58 3.76 6.47 13.68
C THR A 58 2.65 7.23 12.94
N SER A 59 2.89 7.64 11.69
CA SER A 59 1.87 8.29 10.85
C SER A 59 0.67 7.37 10.60
N LEU A 60 0.90 6.07 10.43
CA LEU A 60 -0.17 5.07 10.31
C LEU A 60 -1.01 5.01 11.60
N GLU A 61 -0.37 4.99 12.77
CA GLU A 61 -1.07 4.99 14.04
C GLU A 61 -1.97 6.24 14.18
N GLU A 62 -1.44 7.43 13.89
CA GLU A 62 -2.19 8.69 13.91
C GLU A 62 -3.36 8.68 12.93
N MET A 63 -3.14 8.22 11.70
CA MET A 63 -4.19 8.10 10.69
C MET A 63 -5.29 7.13 11.15
N LEU A 64 -4.91 5.99 11.71
CA LEU A 64 -5.87 5.02 12.22
C LEU A 64 -6.65 5.58 13.41
N ARG A 65 -6.03 6.32 14.33
CA ARG A 65 -6.75 7.00 15.45
C ARG A 65 -7.93 7.84 14.93
N HIS A 66 -7.78 8.50 13.79
CA HIS A 66 -8.81 9.34 13.16
C HIS A 66 -9.65 8.62 12.08
N TRP A 67 -9.52 7.30 11.96
CA TRP A 67 -10.18 6.54 10.89
C TRP A 67 -11.71 6.59 10.95
N GLY A 68 -12.26 6.69 12.17
CA GLY A 68 -13.70 6.73 12.41
C GLY A 68 -14.41 5.41 12.07
N PRO A 69 -15.72 5.45 11.74
CA PRO A 69 -16.55 4.26 11.49
C PRO A 69 -16.36 3.65 10.09
N ARG A 70 -15.29 4.00 9.38
CA ARG A 70 -15.02 3.50 8.02
C ARG A 70 -14.63 2.02 8.04
N PRO A 71 -14.77 1.29 6.91
CA PRO A 71 -14.30 -0.09 6.80
C PRO A 71 -12.82 -0.19 7.21
N ARG A 72 -12.45 -1.29 7.87
CA ARG A 72 -11.05 -1.52 8.24
C ARG A 72 -10.18 -1.52 6.98
N PRO A 73 -9.09 -0.76 6.94
CA PRO A 73 -8.24 -0.72 5.77
C PRO A 73 -7.32 -1.93 5.70
N TRP A 74 -6.98 -2.34 4.48
CA TRP A 74 -5.78 -3.13 4.25
C TRP A 74 -4.55 -2.26 4.40
N LEU A 75 -3.45 -2.82 4.88
CA LEU A 75 -2.15 -2.18 4.92
C LEU A 75 -1.22 -2.85 3.92
N VAL A 76 -0.66 -2.08 2.99
CA VAL A 76 0.43 -2.50 2.11
C VAL A 76 1.71 -1.85 2.61
N LEU A 77 2.59 -2.68 3.17
CA LEU A 77 3.92 -2.26 3.60
C LEU A 77 4.93 -2.48 2.48
N VAL A 78 5.58 -1.41 2.05
CA VAL A 78 6.63 -1.45 1.04
C VAL A 78 7.98 -1.30 1.73
N ALA A 79 8.90 -2.23 1.48
CA ALA A 79 10.23 -2.10 2.06
C ALA A 79 11.02 -0.96 1.39
N ASP A 80 11.53 -0.05 2.21
CA ASP A 80 12.30 1.14 1.79
C ASP A 80 13.78 0.85 1.52
N ALA A 81 14.28 -0.26 2.08
CA ALA A 81 15.65 -0.73 1.95
C ALA A 81 15.70 -2.27 1.87
N PRO A 82 16.79 -2.87 1.34
CA PRO A 82 17.00 -4.32 1.33
C PRO A 82 17.40 -4.85 2.73
N ALA A 83 16.73 -4.36 3.76
CA ALA A 83 17.00 -4.69 5.15
C ALA A 83 15.69 -5.06 5.84
N ARG A 84 15.79 -5.83 6.93
CA ARG A 84 14.62 -6.12 7.76
C ARG A 84 14.16 -4.83 8.43
N PRO A 85 12.84 -4.54 8.48
CA PRO A 85 12.34 -3.38 9.20
C PRO A 85 12.80 -3.41 10.66
N VAL A 86 13.16 -2.24 11.17
CA VAL A 86 13.63 -2.08 12.55
C VAL A 86 12.57 -2.58 13.53
N ALA A 87 13.01 -3.09 14.70
CA ALA A 87 12.14 -3.76 15.65
C ALA A 87 10.95 -2.89 16.09
N GLN A 88 11.19 -1.59 16.28
CA GLN A 88 10.17 -0.62 16.68
C GLN A 88 9.05 -0.48 15.64
N ALA A 89 9.37 -0.34 14.36
CA ALA A 89 8.38 -0.28 13.29
C ALA A 89 7.52 -1.54 13.24
N ARG A 90 8.14 -2.73 13.41
CA ARG A 90 7.41 -4.00 13.46
C ARG A 90 6.47 -4.10 14.65
N TYR A 91 6.92 -3.64 15.81
CA TYR A 91 6.12 -3.64 17.03
C TYR A 91 4.89 -2.75 16.88
N LEU A 92 5.09 -1.51 16.39
CA LEU A 92 4.00 -0.57 16.14
C LEU A 92 2.96 -1.15 15.15
N VAL A 93 3.40 -1.67 14.01
CA VAL A 93 2.49 -2.30 13.03
C VAL A 93 1.73 -3.47 13.65
N ARG A 94 2.41 -4.32 14.44
CA ARG A 94 1.76 -5.47 15.10
C ARG A 94 0.67 -5.02 16.08
N ALA A 95 0.91 -3.96 16.83
CA ALA A 95 -0.08 -3.40 17.75
C ALA A 95 -1.34 -2.88 17.02
N LEU A 96 -1.21 -2.53 15.73
CA LEU A 96 -2.30 -2.01 14.91
C LEU A 96 -3.11 -3.09 14.18
N GLU A 97 -2.70 -4.37 14.21
CA GLU A 97 -3.34 -5.46 13.44
C GLU A 97 -4.84 -5.59 13.70
N GLY A 98 -5.30 -5.36 14.94
CA GLY A 98 -6.73 -5.40 15.29
C GLY A 98 -7.58 -4.33 14.60
N ARG A 99 -6.97 -3.29 14.05
CA ARG A 99 -7.62 -2.18 13.35
C ARG A 99 -7.59 -2.33 11.82
N LEU A 100 -6.87 -3.34 11.32
CA LEU A 100 -6.65 -3.58 9.90
C LEU A 100 -7.54 -4.73 9.41
N ALA A 101 -7.94 -4.67 8.14
CA ALA A 101 -8.54 -5.80 7.44
C ALA A 101 -7.47 -6.84 7.07
N GLY A 102 -6.21 -6.46 6.96
CA GLY A 102 -5.10 -7.35 6.68
C GLY A 102 -3.85 -6.57 6.34
N THR A 103 -2.73 -7.28 6.26
CA THR A 103 -1.43 -6.69 5.92
C THR A 103 -0.78 -7.47 4.79
N ALA A 104 -0.39 -6.78 3.72
CA ALA A 104 0.42 -7.30 2.63
C ALA A 104 1.80 -6.62 2.66
N ARG A 105 2.82 -7.34 2.15
CA ARG A 105 4.19 -6.83 2.07
C ARG A 105 4.69 -6.86 0.64
N VAL A 106 5.19 -5.73 0.17
CA VAL A 106 5.93 -5.57 -1.08
C VAL A 106 7.42 -5.48 -0.71
N PRO A 107 8.28 -6.33 -1.30
CA PRO A 107 9.71 -6.29 -1.01
C PRO A 107 10.34 -4.98 -1.51
N TYR A 108 11.60 -4.76 -1.14
CA TYR A 108 12.36 -3.65 -1.70
C TYR A 108 12.56 -3.91 -3.19
N LEU A 109 12.18 -2.95 -4.02
CA LEU A 109 12.26 -3.02 -5.48
C LEU A 109 13.26 -1.97 -5.96
N PRO A 110 14.56 -2.30 -6.05
CA PRO A 110 15.60 -1.33 -6.42
C PRO A 110 15.31 -0.61 -7.74
N VAL A 111 14.66 -1.31 -8.67
CA VAL A 111 14.30 -0.81 -9.99
C VAL A 111 13.42 0.45 -9.95
N LEU A 112 12.64 0.64 -8.88
CA LEU A 112 11.80 1.83 -8.73
C LEU A 112 12.61 3.14 -8.60
N ARG A 113 13.92 3.05 -8.36
CA ARG A 113 14.83 4.21 -8.35
C ARG A 113 15.33 4.61 -9.74
N ALA A 114 15.15 3.75 -10.75
CA ALA A 114 15.70 3.94 -12.09
C ALA A 114 14.63 4.19 -13.17
N VAL A 115 13.39 3.74 -12.93
CA VAL A 115 12.27 3.88 -13.87
C VAL A 115 11.66 5.28 -13.84
N ALA A 116 11.17 5.73 -14.99
CA ALA A 116 10.49 7.02 -15.13
C ALA A 116 9.03 6.98 -14.63
N GLY A 117 8.43 5.79 -14.59
CA GLY A 117 7.02 5.64 -14.21
C GLY A 117 6.62 4.21 -13.84
N PRO A 118 5.41 4.04 -13.28
CA PRO A 118 4.92 2.75 -12.82
C PRO A 118 4.62 1.76 -13.97
N GLU A 119 4.35 2.25 -15.17
CA GLU A 119 4.16 1.44 -16.38
C GLU A 119 5.46 0.72 -16.77
N GLU A 120 6.59 1.45 -16.73
CA GLU A 120 7.92 0.88 -16.96
C GLU A 120 8.29 -0.09 -15.83
N ALA A 121 8.01 0.28 -14.58
CA ALA A 121 8.24 -0.60 -13.43
C ALA A 121 7.60 -2.00 -13.61
N LEU A 122 6.37 -2.06 -14.12
CA LEU A 122 5.65 -3.31 -14.35
C LEU A 122 6.25 -4.21 -15.43
N GLN A 123 7.22 -3.74 -16.23
CA GLN A 123 7.93 -4.57 -17.20
C GLN A 123 9.00 -5.44 -16.51
N HIS A 124 9.37 -5.12 -15.27
CA HIS A 124 10.38 -5.86 -14.53
C HIS A 124 9.80 -7.06 -13.79
N LYS A 125 10.45 -8.22 -13.94
CA LYS A 125 10.03 -9.50 -13.39
C LYS A 125 9.76 -9.46 -11.88
N ASP A 126 10.63 -8.80 -11.11
CA ASP A 126 10.48 -8.72 -9.65
C ASP A 126 9.24 -7.90 -9.24
N VAL A 127 8.93 -6.85 -10.00
CA VAL A 127 7.74 -6.02 -9.81
C VAL A 127 6.50 -6.84 -10.16
N GLN A 128 6.51 -7.57 -11.28
CA GLN A 128 5.40 -8.46 -11.67
C GLN A 128 5.14 -9.55 -10.63
N ALA A 129 6.20 -10.17 -10.10
CA ALA A 129 6.10 -11.17 -9.05
C ALA A 129 5.52 -10.59 -7.75
N ALA A 130 5.99 -9.40 -7.35
CA ALA A 130 5.43 -8.67 -6.21
C ALA A 130 3.95 -8.31 -6.42
N ALA A 131 3.58 -7.86 -7.63
CA ALA A 131 2.21 -7.52 -8.00
C ALA A 131 1.28 -8.74 -7.91
N ALA A 132 1.70 -9.89 -8.45
CA ALA A 132 0.93 -11.13 -8.38
C ALA A 132 0.72 -11.59 -6.93
N LYS A 133 1.76 -11.49 -6.10
CA LYS A 133 1.67 -11.82 -4.67
C LYS A 133 0.75 -10.86 -3.92
N LEU A 134 0.82 -9.57 -4.23
CA LEU A 134 -0.02 -8.53 -3.64
C LEU A 134 -1.50 -8.78 -3.96
N ARG A 135 -1.86 -8.98 -5.24
CA ARG A 135 -3.25 -9.25 -5.64
C ARG A 135 -3.82 -10.48 -4.93
N ARG A 136 -3.06 -11.58 -4.92
CA ARG A 136 -3.46 -12.81 -4.20
C ARG A 136 -3.66 -12.59 -2.70
N ALA A 137 -2.90 -11.69 -2.07
CA ALA A 137 -3.06 -11.39 -0.65
C ALA A 137 -4.37 -10.65 -0.37
N LEU A 138 -4.76 -9.72 -1.24
CA LEU A 138 -5.98 -8.93 -1.10
C LEU A 138 -7.25 -9.70 -1.50
N GLU A 139 -7.15 -10.67 -2.41
CA GLU A 139 -8.29 -11.49 -2.87
C GLU A 139 -8.65 -12.66 -1.92
N ARG A 140 -7.75 -13.07 -1.02
CA ARG A 140 -7.94 -14.24 -0.14
C ARG A 140 -8.80 -13.96 1.11
N LYS A 141 -9.70 -12.98 1.06
CA LYS A 141 -10.60 -12.64 2.16
C LYS A 141 -12.04 -12.52 1.72
#